data_AF-A0A1Z8WGQ2-F1
#
_entry.id   AF-A0A1Z8WGQ2-F1
#
_cell.length_a   1.000
_cell.length_b   1.000
_cell.length_c   1.000
_cell.angle_alpha   90.00
_cell.angle_beta   90.00
_cell.angle_gamma   90.00
#
_symmetry.space_group_name_H-M   'P 1'
#
loop_
_entity.id
_entity.type
_entity.pdbx_description
1 polymer ?
#
loop_
_entity_poly.entity_id
_entity_poly.type
_entity_poly.pdbx_seq_one_letter_code
_entity_poly.pdbx_strand_id
1 'polypeptide(L)' 'MNQSQKKRPRIFFNTRRVVALFGKAKLVREWDGRFRLEGGSYHDEATAIEWASMFLPEAVLERPREGTS' A
#
# COMPACT_ATOMS: atom_id res chain seq x y z
N MET A 1 1.63 -17.25 41.88
CA MET A 1 0.84 -17.33 40.64
C MET A 1 0.78 -15.94 40.02
N ASN A 2 1.64 -15.64 39.04
CA ASN A 2 1.57 -14.37 38.31
C ASN A 2 1.09 -14.63 36.89
N GLN A 3 -0.21 -14.46 36.67
CA GLN A 3 -0.78 -14.44 35.33
C GLN A 3 -0.38 -13.12 34.66
N SER A 4 0.74 -13.16 33.93
CA SER A 4 1.11 -12.11 33.00
C SER A 4 0.04 -12.05 31.91
N GLN A 5 -0.84 -11.07 32.02
CA GLN A 5 -1.86 -10.73 31.03
C GLN A 5 -1.16 -10.43 29.70
N LYS A 6 -1.00 -11.47 28.87
CA LYS A 6 -0.49 -11.36 27.49
C LYS A 6 -1.47 -10.45 26.75
N LYS A 7 -1.09 -9.18 26.56
CA LYS A 7 -1.84 -8.20 25.75
C LYS A 7 -2.05 -8.81 24.38
N ARG A 8 -3.26 -9.31 24.13
CA ARG A 8 -3.67 -9.79 22.80
C ARG A 8 -3.53 -8.59 21.86
N PRO A 9 -2.79 -8.70 20.74
CA PRO A 9 -2.72 -7.60 19.79
C PRO A 9 -4.15 -7.29 19.36
N ARG A 10 -4.61 -6.07 19.62
CA ARG A 10 -5.89 -5.60 19.10
C ARG A 10 -5.75 -5.66 17.59
N ILE A 11 -6.58 -6.47 16.94
CA ILE A 11 -6.60 -6.58 15.49
C ILE A 11 -7.00 -5.21 14.98
N PHE A 12 -6.02 -4.43 14.52
CA PHE A 12 -6.26 -3.13 13.90
C PHE A 12 -6.83 -3.39 12.50
N PHE A 13 -8.15 -3.47 12.41
CA PHE A 13 -8.83 -3.33 11.14
C PHE A 13 -8.69 -1.86 10.71
N ASN A 14 -8.12 -1.62 9.52
CA ASN A 14 -7.98 -0.31 8.84
C ASN A 14 -6.83 0.64 9.26
N THR A 15 -5.60 0.15 9.41
CA THR A 15 -4.43 1.05 9.33
C THR A 15 -3.92 1.13 7.90
N ARG A 16 -3.72 2.35 7.39
CA ARG A 16 -2.99 2.63 6.15
C ARG A 16 -1.64 1.89 6.17
N ARG A 17 -1.34 1.10 5.14
CA ARG A 17 -0.17 0.21 5.13
C ARG A 17 0.50 0.14 3.77
N VAL A 18 1.84 0.15 3.77
CA VAL A 18 2.64 -0.16 2.58
C VAL A 18 2.55 -1.66 2.30
N VAL A 19 2.16 -2.03 1.08
CA VAL A 19 2.03 -3.42 0.64
C VAL A 19 3.21 -3.88 -0.21
N ALA A 20 3.83 -2.97 -0.97
CA ALA A 20 5.00 -3.25 -1.81
C ALA A 20 5.82 -1.98 -2.07
N LEU A 21 7.09 -2.15 -2.45
CA LEU A 21 8.03 -1.09 -2.81
C LEU A 21 8.61 -1.35 -4.21
N PHE A 22 8.74 -0.28 -5.00
CA PHE A 22 9.30 -0.32 -6.36
C PHE A 22 10.26 0.86 -6.50
N GLY A 23 11.56 0.61 -6.31
CA GLY A 23 12.55 1.69 -6.22
C GLY A 23 12.16 2.72 -5.16
N LYS A 24 11.81 3.95 -5.59
CA LYS A 24 11.35 5.03 -4.69
C LYS A 24 9.82 5.12 -4.56
N ALA A 25 9.05 4.35 -5.34
CA ALA A 25 7.59 4.28 -5.25
C ALA A 25 7.15 3.32 -4.14
N LYS A 26 6.03 3.67 -3.49
CA LYS A 26 5.37 2.83 -2.49
C LYS A 26 3.94 2.53 -2.94
N LEU A 27 3.57 1.26 -2.99
CA LEU A 27 2.16 0.88 -3.11
C LEU A 27 1.56 0.83 -1.71
N VAL A 28 0.57 1.66 -1.47
CA VAL A 28 -0.08 1.83 -0.17
C VAL A 28 -1.54 1.42 -0.29
N ARG A 29 -2.00 0.61 0.66
CA ARG A 29 -3.42 0.35 0.88
C ARG A 29 -3.94 1.33 1.93
N GLU A 30 -4.89 2.15 1.52
CA GLU A 30 -5.58 3.11 2.37
C GLU A 30 -6.59 2.41 3.28
N TRP A 31 -7.05 3.12 4.30
CA TRP A 31 -8.04 2.62 5.26
C TRP A 31 -9.40 2.36 4.61
N ASP A 32 -9.74 3.01 3.51
CA ASP A 32 -10.98 2.73 2.76
C ASP A 32 -10.84 1.55 1.79
N GLY A 33 -9.68 0.89 1.77
CA GLY A 33 -9.38 -0.24 0.90
C GLY A 33 -8.86 0.15 -0.48
N ARG A 34 -8.78 1.45 -0.81
CA ARG A 34 -8.17 1.90 -2.07
C ARG A 34 -6.66 1.70 -2.07
N PHE A 35 -6.10 1.63 -3.26
CA PHE A 35 -4.66 1.51 -3.47
C PHE A 35 -4.13 2.78 -4.15
N ARG A 36 -3.00 3.28 -3.64
CA ARG A 36 -2.33 4.47 -4.17
C ARG A 36 -0.83 4.21 -4.30
N LEU A 37 -0.25 4.75 -5.37
CA LEU A 37 1.19 4.84 -5.54
C LEU A 37 1.69 6.19 -5.03
N GLU A 38 2.74 6.16 -4.21
CA GLU A 38 3.35 7.36 -3.64
C GLU A 38 4.84 7.44 -3.95
N GLY A 39 5.24 8.57 -4.55
CA GLY A 39 6.61 8.83 -4.95
C GLY A 39 7.07 7.92 -6.09
N GLY A 40 8.38 7.94 -6.35
CA GLY A 40 8.99 7.19 -7.44
C GLY A 40 9.14 7.98 -8.72
N SER A 41 9.88 7.38 -9.64
CA SER A 41 9.94 7.79 -11.04
C SER A 41 8.77 7.20 -11.84
N TYR A 42 8.57 7.68 -13.08
CA TYR A 42 7.64 7.07 -14.02
C TYR A 42 7.90 5.56 -14.21
N HIS A 43 9.18 5.15 -14.20
CA HIS A 43 9.56 3.74 -14.32
C HIS A 43 9.17 2.91 -13.08
N ASP A 44 9.36 3.48 -11.88
CA ASP A 44 8.93 2.85 -10.63
C ASP A 44 7.40 2.66 -10.61
N GLU A 45 6.65 3.67 -11.05
CA GLU A 45 5.19 3.62 -11.16
C GLU A 45 4.74 2.54 -12.15
N ALA A 46 5.32 2.51 -13.35
CA ALA A 46 5.02 1.50 -14.36
C ALA A 46 5.26 0.08 -13.83
N THR A 47 6.40 -0.15 -13.18
CA THR A 47 6.74 -1.44 -12.56
C THR A 47 5.70 -1.85 -11.51
N ALA A 48 5.25 -0.89 -10.70
CA ALA A 48 4.24 -1.13 -9.68
C ALA A 48 2.87 -1.49 -10.28
N ILE A 49 2.47 -0.83 -11.37
CA ILE A 49 1.22 -1.10 -12.09
C ILE A 49 1.25 -2.49 -12.72
N GLU A 50 2.35 -2.87 -13.36
CA GLU A 50 2.53 -4.19 -13.95
C GLU A 50 2.43 -5.28 -12.88
N TRP A 51 3.17 -5.11 -11.78
CA TRP A 51 3.12 -6.05 -10.66
C TRP A 51 1.71 -6.15 -10.05
N ALA A 52 1.03 -5.02 -9.81
CA ALA A 52 -0.32 -5.02 -9.26
C ALA A 52 -1.31 -5.75 -10.19
N SER A 53 -1.15 -5.59 -11.50
CA SER A 53 -1.99 -6.29 -12.49
C SER A 53 -1.80 -7.81 -12.45
N MET A 54 -0.62 -8.29 -12.05
CA MET A 54 -0.32 -9.73 -11.95
C MET A 54 -0.70 -10.33 -10.60
N PHE A 55 -0.56 -9.57 -9.51
CA PHE A 55 -0.58 -10.13 -8.15
C PHE A 55 -1.65 -9.54 -7.24
N LEU A 56 -2.34 -8.48 -7.67
CA LEU A 56 -3.31 -7.74 -6.86
C LEU A 56 -4.56 -7.36 -7.68
N PRO A 57 -5.34 -8.35 -8.15
CA PRO A 57 -6.45 -8.14 -9.08
C PRO A 57 -7.58 -7.26 -8.53
N GLU A 58 -7.67 -7.11 -7.21
CA GLU A 58 -8.63 -6.22 -6.55
C GLU A 58 -8.20 -4.75 -6.53
N ALA A 59 -6.94 -4.44 -6.87
CA ALA A 59 -6.43 -3.09 -6.80
C ALA A 59 -6.89 -2.24 -7.98
N VAL A 60 -7.75 -1.26 -7.69
CA VAL A 60 -7.99 -0.12 -8.57
C VAL A 60 -7.03 0.99 -8.16
N LEU A 61 -5.94 1.14 -8.91
CA LEU A 61 -4.93 2.16 -8.65
C LEU A 61 -5.47 3.54 -9.09
N GLU A 62 -5.58 4.46 -8.13
CA GLU A 62 -5.77 5.87 -8.47
C GLU A 62 -4.47 6.38 -9.10
N ARG A 63 -4.47 6.57 -10.42
CA ARG A 63 -3.34 7.21 -11.12
C ARG A 63 -3.11 8.58 -10.47
N PRO A 64 -1.87 8.95 -10.11
CA PRO A 64 -1.61 10.32 -9.66
C PRO A 64 -2.16 11.27 -10.74
N ARG A 65 -2.96 12.25 -10.33
CA ARG A 65 -3.27 13.38 -11.22
C ARG A 65 -1.92 13.95 -11.63
N GLU A 66 -1.62 14.01 -12.92
CA GLU A 66 -0.41 14.65 -13.41
C GLU A 66 -0.33 16.05 -12.80
N GLY A 67 0.47 16.18 -11.74
CA GLY A 67 0.82 17.45 -11.17
C GLY A 67 1.79 18.06 -12.15
N THR A 68 1.32 19.03 -12.91
CA THR A 68 2.15 19.99 -13.62
C THR A 68 3.28 20.51 -12.73
N SER A 69 4.51 20.04 -12.96
CA SER A 69 5.77 20.80 -12.95
C SER A 69 6.95 19.89 -13.21
#